data_AF-A0A923IWT1-F1
#
_entry.id   AF-A0A923IWT1-F1
#
_cell.length_a   1.000
_cell.length_b   1.000
_cell.length_c   1.000
_cell.angle_alpha   90.00
_cell.angle_beta   90.00
_cell.angle_gamma   90.00
#
_symmetry.space_group_name_H-M   'P 1'
#
loop_
_entity.id
_entity.type
_entity.pdbx_description
1 polymer ?
#
loop_
_entity_poly.entity_id
_entity_poly.type
_entity_poly.pdbx_seq_one_letter_code
_entity_poly.pdbx_strand_id
1 'polypeptide(L)'
;MKSILTLKHWQIFLILVVGSLMYNFTIEGDQLTTMIIRIIGAIIYSLWPILTGNELYQLLPKRVTVNFNFFLFNIFISLLVFVSILILSYGEGMTFSGIYAIPMFYVFFAILYCLAFPAKLLNCIETGKEVSMGQYLGDFFLVLFLPIGIWFLQPRINKVVANERLARLEAENDKAKF
;
A
#
# COMPACT_ATOMS: atom_id res chain seq x y z
N MET A 1 -10.46 0.91 17.40
CA MET A 1 -10.85 0.15 16.18
C MET A 1 -9.79 -0.90 15.93
N LYS A 2 -10.15 -2.15 15.60
CA LYS A 2 -9.16 -3.16 15.21
C LYS A 2 -8.55 -2.70 13.89
N SER A 3 -7.29 -2.29 13.92
CA SER A 3 -6.59 -1.74 12.75
C SER A 3 -6.16 -2.89 11.83
N ILE A 4 -6.11 -2.66 10.51
CA ILE A 4 -5.77 -3.72 9.54
C ILE A 4 -4.35 -4.26 9.79
N LEU A 5 -3.50 -3.42 10.40
CA LEU A 5 -2.15 -3.77 10.79
C LEU A 5 -2.07 -4.79 11.94
N THR A 6 -3.19 -5.23 12.52
CA THR A 6 -3.18 -6.30 13.53
C THR A 6 -3.47 -7.69 12.94
N LEU A 7 -3.76 -7.77 11.63
CA LEU A 7 -4.03 -9.03 10.96
C LEU A 7 -2.77 -9.91 10.90
N LYS A 8 -2.98 -11.22 10.81
CA LYS A 8 -1.90 -12.18 10.58
C LYS A 8 -1.44 -12.09 9.12
N HIS A 9 -0.13 -12.25 8.88
CA HIS A 9 0.47 -12.23 7.53
C HIS A 9 -0.28 -13.14 6.54
N TRP A 10 -0.75 -14.32 6.96
CA TRP A 10 -1.48 -15.24 6.09
C TRP A 10 -2.85 -14.72 5.66
N GLN A 11 -3.54 -13.93 6.49
CA GLN A 11 -4.84 -13.35 6.13
C GLN A 11 -4.67 -12.32 5.02
N ILE A 12 -3.68 -11.45 5.15
CA ILE A 12 -3.35 -10.44 4.14
C ILE A 12 -2.83 -11.11 2.87
N PHE A 13 -1.99 -12.14 3.00
CA PHE A 13 -1.52 -12.93 1.88
C PHE A 13 -2.69 -13.48 1.06
N LEU A 14 -3.69 -14.11 1.70
CA LEU A 14 -4.87 -14.63 0.99
C LEU A 14 -5.68 -13.52 0.31
N ILE A 15 -5.88 -12.37 0.98
CA ILE A 15 -6.59 -11.22 0.39
C ILE A 15 -5.88 -10.74 -0.88
N LEU A 16 -4.55 -10.59 -0.83
CA LEU A 16 -3.76 -10.16 -1.98
C LEU A 16 -3.72 -11.19 -3.10
N VAL A 17 -3.64 -12.49 -2.76
CA VAL A 17 -3.73 -13.57 -3.75
C VAL A 17 -5.09 -13.54 -4.44
N VAL A 18 -6.19 -13.41 -3.70
CA VAL A 18 -7.53 -13.30 -4.27
C VAL A 18 -7.63 -12.07 -5.16
N GLY A 19 -7.17 -10.90 -4.70
CA GLY A 19 -7.16 -9.68 -5.51
C GLY A 19 -6.35 -9.84 -6.80
N SER A 20 -5.18 -10.47 -6.73
CA SER A 20 -4.33 -10.76 -7.88
C SER A 20 -4.97 -11.74 -8.87
N LEU A 21 -5.60 -12.80 -8.36
CA LEU A 21 -6.32 -13.76 -9.19
C LEU A 21 -7.50 -13.10 -9.90
N MET A 22 -8.30 -12.31 -9.18
CA MET A 22 -9.41 -11.54 -9.76
C MET A 22 -8.92 -10.57 -10.84
N TYR A 23 -7.83 -9.85 -10.58
CA TYR A 23 -7.27 -8.91 -11.54
C TYR A 23 -6.81 -9.57 -12.85
N ASN A 24 -6.32 -10.81 -12.78
CA ASN A 24 -5.87 -11.56 -13.96
C ASN A 24 -6.94 -12.50 -14.52
N PHE A 25 -8.14 -12.53 -13.93
CA PHE A 25 -9.22 -13.40 -14.38
C PHE A 25 -9.90 -12.85 -15.64
N THR A 26 -10.27 -13.75 -16.54
CA THR A 26 -10.92 -13.42 -17.80
C THR A 26 -12.06 -14.40 -18.03
N ILE A 27 -13.26 -13.88 -18.33
CA ILE A 27 -14.42 -14.67 -18.72
C ILE A 27 -14.59 -14.53 -20.22
N GLU A 28 -14.38 -15.63 -20.94
CA GLU A 28 -14.58 -15.66 -22.38
C GLU A 28 -16.04 -15.35 -22.74
N GLY A 29 -16.24 -14.44 -23.69
CA GLY A 29 -17.57 -14.04 -24.16
C GLY A 29 -18.30 -13.01 -23.31
N ASP A 30 -17.76 -12.60 -22.15
CA ASP A 30 -18.36 -11.57 -21.30
C ASP A 30 -17.33 -10.52 -20.84
N GLN A 31 -17.22 -9.45 -21.64
CA GLN A 31 -16.29 -8.35 -21.41
C GLN A 31 -16.69 -7.48 -20.20
N LEU A 32 -17.99 -7.29 -19.97
CA LEU A 32 -18.47 -6.44 -18.87
C LEU A 32 -18.17 -7.10 -17.52
N THR A 33 -18.46 -8.39 -17.38
CA THR A 33 -18.17 -9.12 -16.15
C THR A 33 -16.65 -9.24 -15.93
N THR A 34 -15.88 -9.48 -16.99
CA THR A 34 -14.41 -9.46 -16.92
C THR A 34 -13.90 -8.11 -16.40
N MET A 35 -14.35 -6.99 -16.97
CA MET A 35 -13.96 -5.65 -16.53
C MET A 35 -14.28 -5.40 -15.05
N ILE A 36 -15.49 -5.75 -14.60
CA ILE A 36 -15.89 -5.59 -13.19
C ILE A 36 -14.99 -6.40 -12.26
N ILE A 37 -14.74 -7.67 -12.58
CA ILE A 37 -13.87 -8.54 -11.77
C ILE A 37 -12.45 -7.97 -11.70
N ARG A 38 -11.90 -7.48 -12.82
CA ARG A 38 -10.56 -6.86 -12.86
C ARG A 38 -10.49 -5.60 -12.00
N ILE A 39 -11.50 -4.72 -12.06
CA ILE A 39 -11.57 -3.51 -11.23
C ILE A 39 -11.61 -3.89 -9.74
N ILE A 40 -12.44 -4.87 -9.35
CA ILE A 40 -12.54 -5.32 -7.96
C ILE A 40 -11.19 -5.90 -7.50
N GLY A 41 -10.56 -6.75 -8.31
CA GLY A 41 -9.25 -7.32 -8.02
C GLY A 41 -8.17 -6.26 -7.81
N ALA A 42 -8.15 -5.25 -8.67
CA ALA A 42 -7.20 -4.13 -8.57
C ALA A 42 -7.42 -3.30 -7.30
N ILE A 43 -8.68 -2.99 -6.95
CA ILE A 43 -9.02 -2.28 -5.71
C ILE A 43 -8.52 -3.09 -4.51
N ILE A 44 -8.83 -4.39 -4.45
CA ILE A 44 -8.39 -5.27 -3.34
C ILE A 44 -6.87 -5.25 -3.21
N TYR A 45 -6.15 -5.34 -4.33
CA TYR A 45 -4.69 -5.31 -4.33
C TYR A 45 -4.12 -3.96 -3.85
N SER A 46 -4.73 -2.85 -4.27
CA SER A 46 -4.32 -1.49 -3.87
C SER A 46 -4.68 -1.13 -2.42
N LEU A 47 -5.64 -1.83 -1.78
CA LEU A 47 -6.04 -1.53 -0.40
C LEU A 47 -4.88 -1.69 0.59
N TRP A 48 -4.04 -2.71 0.42
CA TRP A 48 -2.95 -2.97 1.38
C TRP A 48 -1.96 -1.81 1.49
N PRO A 49 -1.31 -1.31 0.42
CA PRO A 49 -0.37 -0.20 0.54
C PRO A 49 -1.05 1.10 1.01
N ILE A 50 -2.32 1.35 0.62
CA ILE A 50 -3.07 2.54 1.03
C ILE A 50 -3.33 2.52 2.54
N LEU A 51 -3.93 1.44 3.05
CA LEU A 51 -4.28 1.33 4.46
C LEU A 51 -3.03 1.26 5.33
N THR A 52 -2.01 0.52 4.89
CA THR A 52 -0.74 0.40 5.61
C THR A 52 0.00 1.74 5.65
N GLY A 53 0.05 2.47 4.54
CA GLY A 53 0.65 3.81 4.50
C GLY A 53 -0.05 4.79 5.43
N ASN A 54 -1.38 4.79 5.46
CA ASN A 54 -2.15 5.65 6.37
C ASN A 54 -1.95 5.28 7.85
N GLU A 55 -2.05 4.00 8.19
CA GLU A 55 -1.93 3.57 9.59
C GLU A 55 -0.50 3.71 10.11
N LEU A 56 0.53 3.39 9.33
CA LEU A 56 1.93 3.65 9.71
C LEU A 56 2.22 5.15 9.84
N TYR A 57 1.58 6.01 9.03
CA TYR A 57 1.76 7.45 9.14
C TYR A 57 1.32 7.98 10.51
N GLN A 58 0.26 7.42 11.08
CA GLN A 58 -0.21 7.78 12.43
C GLN A 58 0.73 7.34 13.55
N LEU A 59 1.65 6.41 13.27
CA LEU A 59 2.64 5.87 14.20
C LEU A 59 4.01 6.54 14.06
N LEU A 60 4.16 7.50 13.14
CA LEU A 60 5.42 8.19 12.94
C LEU A 60 5.85 8.94 14.22
N PRO A 61 7.13 8.81 14.61
CA PRO A 61 7.70 9.66 15.65
C PRO A 61 7.56 11.13 15.26
N LYS A 62 7.17 11.99 16.21
CA LYS A 62 6.93 13.44 15.98
C LYS A 62 8.11 14.20 15.36
N ARG A 63 9.33 13.65 15.49
CA ARG A 63 10.58 14.23 14.94
C ARG A 63 10.82 13.91 13.46
N VAL A 64 10.05 13.00 12.86
CA VAL A 64 10.17 12.61 11.46
C VAL A 64 9.04 13.25 10.67
N THR A 65 9.38 14.05 9.67
CA THR A 65 8.41 14.69 8.79
C THR A 65 8.36 13.94 7.45
N VAL A 66 7.18 13.47 7.07
CA VAL A 66 6.96 12.82 5.76
C VAL A 66 5.75 13.48 5.10
N ASN A 67 5.85 13.74 3.80
CA ASN A 67 4.79 14.42 3.06
C ASN A 67 3.63 13.46 2.72
N PHE A 68 2.67 13.35 3.63
CA PHE A 68 1.48 12.51 3.45
C PHE A 68 0.53 13.03 2.36
N ASN A 69 0.43 14.35 2.18
CA ASN A 69 -0.40 14.92 1.12
C ASN A 69 0.09 14.50 -0.27
N PHE A 70 1.40 14.42 -0.45
CA PHE A 70 1.97 13.90 -1.69
C PHE A 70 1.63 12.42 -1.89
N PHE A 71 1.64 11.60 -0.83
CA PHE A 71 1.18 10.21 -0.91
C PHE A 71 -0.29 10.11 -1.31
N LEU A 72 -1.19 10.87 -0.68
CA LEU A 72 -2.61 10.90 -1.02
C LEU A 72 -2.86 11.35 -2.45
N PHE A 73 -2.14 12.38 -2.91
CA PHE A 73 -2.23 12.85 -4.29
C PHE A 73 -1.83 11.76 -5.29
N ASN A 74 -0.71 11.06 -5.03
CA ASN A 74 -0.25 9.97 -5.88
C ASN A 74 -1.22 8.78 -5.88
N ILE A 75 -1.83 8.43 -4.74
CA ILE A 75 -2.88 7.40 -4.69
C ILE A 75 -4.06 7.81 -5.58
N PHE A 76 -4.53 9.04 -5.44
CA PHE A 76 -5.70 9.53 -6.17
C PHE A 76 -5.46 9.50 -7.68
N ILE A 77 -4.34 10.03 -8.15
CA ILE A 77 -4.02 10.06 -9.58
C ILE A 77 -3.78 8.65 -10.13
N SER A 78 -3.10 7.76 -9.39
CA SER A 78 -2.89 6.38 -9.82
C SER A 78 -4.21 5.63 -9.96
N LEU A 79 -5.11 5.71 -8.98
CA LEU A 79 -6.41 5.03 -9.04
C LEU A 79 -7.30 5.62 -10.14
N LEU A 80 -7.36 6.94 -10.25
CA LEU A 80 -8.18 7.62 -11.26
C LEU A 80 -7.77 7.21 -12.67
N VAL A 81 -6.48 7.29 -12.99
CA VAL A 81 -5.98 6.93 -14.33
C VAL A 81 -6.17 5.44 -14.57
N PHE A 82 -5.86 4.59 -13.58
CA PHE A 82 -5.99 3.15 -13.72
C PHE A 82 -7.44 2.71 -14.00
N VAL A 83 -8.41 3.20 -13.23
CA VAL A 83 -9.84 2.93 -13.46
C VAL A 83 -10.29 3.48 -14.82
N SER A 84 -9.84 4.67 -15.21
CA SER A 84 -10.16 5.25 -16.52
C SER A 84 -9.64 4.37 -17.66
N ILE A 85 -8.42 3.84 -17.55
CA ILE A 85 -7.84 2.92 -18.54
C ILE A 85 -8.68 1.65 -18.65
N LEU A 86 -9.05 1.03 -17.53
CA LEU A 86 -9.85 -0.20 -17.55
C LEU A 86 -11.24 0.02 -18.17
N ILE A 87 -11.90 1.14 -17.88
CA ILE A 87 -13.21 1.46 -18.46
C ILE A 87 -13.09 1.70 -19.97
N LEU A 88 -12.14 2.52 -20.40
CA LEU A 88 -11.97 2.88 -21.82
C LEU A 88 -11.48 1.72 -22.69
N SER A 89 -10.75 0.77 -22.10
CA SER A 89 -10.23 -0.42 -22.80
C SER A 89 -11.12 -1.66 -22.66
N TYR A 90 -12.29 -1.55 -22.03
CA TYR A 90 -13.13 -2.72 -21.69
C TYR A 90 -12.34 -3.80 -20.93
N GLY A 91 -11.40 -3.39 -20.09
CA GLY A 91 -10.58 -4.25 -19.25
C GLY A 91 -9.26 -4.71 -19.86
N GLU A 92 -9.02 -4.57 -21.17
CA GLU A 92 -7.84 -5.11 -21.87
C GLU A 92 -6.55 -4.30 -21.68
N GLY A 93 -6.65 -3.08 -21.13
CA GLY A 93 -5.53 -2.15 -21.00
C GLY A 93 -5.31 -1.31 -22.26
N MET A 94 -4.46 -0.29 -22.15
CA MET A 94 -4.12 0.60 -23.27
C MET A 94 -2.60 0.72 -23.42
N THR A 95 -2.14 0.77 -24.67
CA THR A 95 -0.75 1.08 -25.00
C THR A 95 -0.63 2.55 -25.36
N PHE A 96 0.39 3.21 -24.82
CA PHE A 96 0.68 4.61 -25.08
C PHE A 96 2.06 4.72 -25.73
N SER A 97 2.16 5.49 -26.82
CA SER A 97 3.40 5.67 -27.58
C SER A 97 3.71 7.14 -27.81
N GLY A 98 4.98 7.43 -28.09
CA GLY A 98 5.47 8.78 -28.35
C GLY A 98 5.25 9.74 -27.17
N ILE A 99 4.83 10.98 -27.47
CA ILE A 99 4.64 12.03 -26.46
C ILE A 99 3.52 11.70 -25.45
N TYR A 100 2.55 10.88 -25.84
CA TYR A 100 1.46 10.43 -24.98
C TYR A 100 1.90 9.45 -23.89
N ALA A 101 3.12 8.91 -23.96
CA ALA A 101 3.70 8.10 -22.90
C ALA A 101 4.20 8.94 -21.71
N ILE A 102 4.43 10.26 -21.89
CA ILE A 102 4.98 11.13 -20.83
C ILE A 102 4.07 11.17 -19.59
N PRO A 103 2.74 11.41 -19.69
CA PRO A 103 1.85 11.32 -18.54
C PRO A 103 1.85 9.93 -17.89
N MET A 104 2.00 8.88 -18.68
CA MET A 104 2.03 7.50 -18.17
C MET A 104 3.30 7.19 -17.37
N PHE A 105 4.45 7.79 -17.71
CA PHE A 105 5.65 7.69 -16.88
C PHE A 105 5.46 8.31 -15.51
N TYR A 106 4.72 9.43 -15.43
CA TYR A 106 4.36 10.00 -14.13
C TYR A 106 3.44 9.08 -13.33
N VAL A 107 2.42 8.49 -13.97
CA VAL A 107 1.52 7.54 -13.30
C VAL A 107 2.28 6.30 -12.81
N PHE A 108 3.22 5.80 -13.62
CA PHE A 108 4.12 4.72 -13.21
C PHE A 108 4.96 5.10 -11.99
N PHE A 109 5.56 6.30 -12.00
CA PHE A 109 6.25 6.84 -10.83
C PHE A 109 5.32 6.96 -9.61
N ALA A 110 4.09 7.43 -9.79
CA ALA A 110 3.11 7.58 -8.71
C ALA A 110 2.78 6.22 -8.07
N ILE A 111 2.62 5.16 -8.88
CA ILE A 111 2.42 3.79 -8.39
C ILE A 111 3.64 3.32 -7.58
N LEU A 112 4.85 3.47 -8.14
CA LEU A 112 6.07 3.07 -7.43
C LEU A 112 6.26 3.84 -6.12
N TYR A 113 5.95 5.14 -6.10
CA TYR A 113 5.98 5.95 -4.89
C TYR A 113 4.98 5.44 -3.85
N CYS A 114 3.74 5.12 -4.26
CA CYS A 114 2.73 4.58 -3.35
C CYS A 114 3.13 3.23 -2.74
N LEU A 115 3.81 2.37 -3.52
CA LEU A 115 4.34 1.10 -3.04
C LEU A 115 5.55 1.30 -2.10
N ALA A 116 6.42 2.27 -2.40
CA ALA A 116 7.57 2.61 -1.58
C ALA A 116 7.19 3.25 -0.23
N PHE A 117 6.06 3.95 -0.18
CA PHE A 117 5.69 4.77 0.97
C PHE A 117 5.53 3.96 2.27
N PRO A 118 4.76 2.84 2.33
CA PRO A 118 4.69 1.99 3.52
C PRO A 118 6.06 1.46 3.97
N ALA A 119 6.93 1.08 3.02
CA ALA A 119 8.28 0.60 3.33
C ALA A 119 9.13 1.72 3.97
N LYS A 120 9.09 2.94 3.41
CA LYS A 120 9.76 4.11 4.01
C LYS A 120 9.25 4.35 5.44
N LEU A 121 7.93 4.35 5.63
CA LEU A 121 7.33 4.62 6.94
C LEU A 121 7.72 3.58 7.99
N LEU A 122 7.66 2.30 7.65
CA LEU A 122 8.05 1.22 8.56
C LEU A 122 9.49 1.42 9.05
N ASN A 123 10.42 1.72 8.14
CA ASN A 123 11.82 1.98 8.48
C ASN A 123 12.01 3.26 9.30
N CYS A 124 11.26 4.33 9.00
CA CYS A 124 11.27 5.54 9.81
C CYS A 124 10.85 5.27 11.26
N ILE A 125 9.87 4.39 11.46
CA ILE A 125 9.38 4.06 12.80
C ILE A 125 10.38 3.16 13.54
N GLU A 126 10.88 2.11 12.88
CA GLU A 126 11.85 1.18 13.48
C GLU A 126 13.18 1.85 13.84
N THR A 127 13.68 2.76 13.00
CA THR A 127 14.92 3.51 13.29
C THR A 127 14.68 4.76 14.12
N GLY A 128 13.42 5.20 14.20
CA GLY A 128 13.01 6.42 14.85
C GLY A 128 13.52 7.70 14.18
N LYS A 129 14.07 7.67 12.96
CA LYS A 129 14.57 8.85 12.23
C LYS A 129 14.17 8.77 10.77
N GLU A 130 14.31 9.87 10.03
CA GLU A 130 14.08 9.81 8.59
C GLU A 130 15.14 8.93 7.92
N VAL A 131 14.68 7.98 7.09
CA VAL A 131 15.54 7.08 6.33
C VAL A 131 15.69 7.49 4.88
N SER A 132 16.89 7.28 4.33
CA SER A 132 17.16 7.48 2.91
C SER A 132 16.70 6.29 2.07
N MET A 133 16.54 6.49 0.76
CA MET A 133 16.11 5.46 -0.20
C MET A 133 16.89 4.15 -0.09
N GLY A 134 18.21 4.22 0.08
CA GLY A 134 19.05 3.02 0.18
C GLY A 134 18.77 2.15 1.41
N GLN A 135 18.27 2.76 2.50
CA GLN A 135 18.04 2.04 3.76
C GLN A 135 16.76 1.21 3.75
N TYR A 136 15.77 1.58 2.95
CA TYR A 136 14.50 0.84 2.85
C TYR A 136 14.33 0.14 1.49
N LEU A 137 15.35 0.14 0.63
CA LEU A 137 15.27 -0.42 -0.72
C LEU A 137 14.90 -1.90 -0.72
N GLY A 138 15.42 -2.68 0.24
CA GLY A 138 15.04 -4.09 0.41
C GLY A 138 13.55 -4.25 0.73
N ASP A 139 13.01 -3.41 1.61
CA ASP A 139 11.60 -3.42 1.97
C ASP A 139 10.71 -2.95 0.82
N PHE A 140 11.18 -2.00 0.02
CA PHE A 140 10.51 -1.62 -1.23
C PHE A 140 10.37 -2.82 -2.17
N PHE A 141 11.42 -3.62 -2.37
CA PHE A 141 11.31 -4.83 -3.18
C PHE A 141 10.35 -5.86 -2.59
N LEU A 142 10.28 -5.99 -1.26
CA LEU A 142 9.27 -6.84 -0.62
C LEU A 142 7.85 -6.35 -0.93
N VAL A 143 7.60 -5.03 -0.97
CA VAL A 143 6.30 -4.48 -1.39
C VAL A 143 6.07 -4.66 -2.90
N LEU A 144 7.11 -4.60 -3.73
CA LEU A 144 6.98 -4.80 -5.17
C LEU A 144 6.62 -6.25 -5.52
N PHE A 145 7.18 -7.21 -4.80
CA PHE A 145 6.94 -8.65 -4.97
C PHE A 145 5.82 -9.18 -4.06
N LEU A 146 4.82 -8.35 -3.76
CA LEU A 146 3.59 -8.83 -3.15
C LEU A 146 2.92 -9.89 -4.05
N PRO A 147 2.28 -10.92 -3.46
CA PRO A 147 1.94 -11.07 -2.04
C PRO A 147 3.06 -11.67 -1.17
N ILE A 148 4.17 -12.14 -1.75
CA ILE A 148 5.21 -12.90 -1.04
C ILE A 148 5.87 -12.04 0.06
N GLY A 149 6.11 -10.75 -0.22
CA GLY A 149 6.73 -9.85 0.75
C GLY A 149 5.95 -9.65 2.05
N ILE A 150 4.64 -9.95 2.09
CA ILE A 150 3.82 -9.84 3.31
C ILE A 150 4.36 -10.69 4.45
N TRP A 151 4.96 -11.84 4.15
CA TRP A 151 5.52 -12.73 5.16
C TRP A 151 6.64 -12.08 5.98
N PHE A 152 7.32 -11.08 5.40
CA PHE A 152 8.40 -10.35 6.05
C PHE A 152 7.91 -9.00 6.60
N LEU A 153 7.10 -8.29 5.83
CA LEU A 153 6.62 -6.94 6.18
C LEU A 153 5.58 -6.97 7.31
N GLN A 154 4.60 -7.86 7.23
CA GLN A 154 3.47 -7.84 8.18
C GLN A 154 3.90 -8.18 9.62
N PRO A 155 4.76 -9.17 9.90
CA PRO A 155 5.23 -9.40 11.27
C PRO A 155 5.95 -8.19 11.88
N ARG A 156 6.71 -7.43 11.08
CA ARG A 156 7.40 -6.20 11.52
C ARG A 156 6.41 -5.09 11.84
N ILE A 157 5.43 -4.88 10.96
CA ILE A 157 4.31 -3.96 11.18
C ILE A 157 3.58 -4.30 12.49
N ASN A 158 3.24 -5.58 12.71
CA ASN A 158 2.55 -6.01 13.93
C ASN A 158 3.36 -5.70 15.20
N LYS A 159 4.69 -5.83 15.15
CA LYS A 159 5.59 -5.48 16.27
C LYS A 159 5.55 -3.98 16.56
N VAL A 160 5.63 -3.14 15.53
CA VAL A 160 5.57 -1.68 15.68
C VAL A 160 4.25 -1.24 16.32
N VAL A 161 3.13 -1.80 15.84
CA VAL A 161 1.80 -1.51 16.40
C VAL A 161 1.68 -1.98 17.86
N ALA A 162 2.21 -3.16 18.18
CA ALA A 162 2.19 -3.68 19.54
C ALA A 162 2.99 -2.79 20.50
N ASN A 163 4.19 -2.35 20.10
CA ASN A 163 5.05 -1.48 20.90
C ASN A 163 4.39 -0.13 21.19
N GLU A 164 3.78 0.50 20.19
CA GLU A 164 3.05 1.76 20.39
C GLU A 164 1.88 1.57 21.37
N ARG A 165 1.15 0.45 21.26
CA ARG A 165 0.04 0.17 22.16
C ARG A 165 0.50 0.00 23.60
N LEU A 166 1.62 -0.68 23.83
CA LEU A 166 2.21 -0.83 25.16
C LEU A 166 2.63 0.54 25.73
N ALA A 167 3.33 1.36 24.96
CA ALA A 167 3.76 2.69 25.38
C ALA A 167 2.57 3.59 25.79
N ARG A 168 1.43 3.49 25.10
CA ARG A 168 0.20 4.21 25.47
C ARG A 168 -0.40 3.72 26.79
N LEU A 169 -0.44 2.41 27.00
CA LEU A 169 -0.98 1.82 28.24
C LEU A 169 -0.12 2.18 29.46
N GLU A 170 1.21 2.19 29.30
CA GLU A 170 2.13 2.64 30.35
C GLU A 170 1.89 4.12 30.70
N ALA A 171 1.74 4.98 29.70
CA ALA A 171 1.43 6.39 29.91
C ALA A 171 0.06 6.64 30.56
N GLU A 172 -0.94 5.80 30.30
CA GLU A 172 -2.25 5.87 30.96
C GLU A 172 -2.19 5.38 32.42
N ASN A 173 -1.48 4.28 32.68
CA ASN A 173 -1.28 3.75 34.03
C ASN A 173 -0.50 4.73 34.92
N ASP A 174 0.48 5.44 34.37
CA ASP A 174 1.21 6.46 35.13
C ASP A 174 0.31 7.66 35.45
N LYS A 175 -0.58 8.07 34.55
CA LYS A 175 -1.57 9.14 34.84
C LYS A 175 -2.59 8.74 35.89
N ALA A 176 -2.96 7.46 35.98
CA ALA A 176 -3.93 6.97 36.96
C ALA A 176 -3.37 6.85 38.39
N LYS A 177 -2.05 6.95 38.56
CA LYS A 177 -1.37 6.91 39.87
C LYS A 177 -1.26 8.28 40.56
N PHE A 178 -1.65 9.37 39.89
CA PHE A 178 -1.69 10.73 40.42
C PHE A 178 -3.13 11.22 40.53
#